data_AF-A0AAV1I1C5-F1
#
_entry.id   AF-A0AAV1I1C5-F1
#
_cell.length_a   1.000
_cell.length_b   1.000
_cell.length_c   1.000
_cell.angle_alpha   90.00
_cell.angle_beta   90.00
_cell.angle_gamma   90.00
#
_symmetry.space_group_name_H-M   'P 1'
#
loop_
_entity.id
_entity.type
_entity.pdbx_description
1 polymer ?
#
loop_
_entity_poly.entity_id
_entity_poly.type
_entity_poly.pdbx_seq_one_letter_code
_entity_poly.pdbx_strand_id
1 'polypeptide(L)'
;MSIVTAFNTLLDQFMTELSRLFPGDSQLRTYHTFANGMAAVQPSSLIRYFRATVLPYKSQIEARDAQFFLRKDYTEEMAAHGTDVIESMRLKDLWCSMSDQSKHTTFEYLHKLVSLAELHT
;
A
#
# COMPACT_ATOMS: atom_id res chain seq x y z
N MET A 1 -20.58 4.60 -7.16
CA MET A 1 -19.17 4.68 -6.73
C MET A 1 -18.35 3.83 -7.68
N SER A 2 -17.28 4.36 -8.28
CA SER A 2 -16.41 3.54 -9.16
C SER A 2 -15.43 2.72 -8.32
N ILE A 3 -14.87 1.65 -8.91
CA ILE A 3 -13.81 0.84 -8.26
C ILE A 3 -12.61 1.72 -7.90
N VAL A 4 -12.27 2.68 -8.77
CA VAL A 4 -11.20 3.66 -8.54
C VAL A 4 -11.47 4.50 -7.29
N THR A 5 -12.70 5.04 -7.14
CA THR A 5 -13.05 5.81 -5.94
C THR A 5 -13.00 4.96 -4.69
N ALA A 6 -13.54 3.73 -4.72
CA ALA A 6 -13.50 2.81 -3.59
C ALA A 6 -12.06 2.47 -3.17
N PHE A 7 -11.19 2.23 -4.15
CA PHE A 7 -9.77 1.96 -3.92
C PHE A 7 -9.06 3.15 -3.28
N ASN A 8 -9.21 4.35 -3.85
CA ASN A 8 -8.57 5.55 -3.32
C ASN A 8 -9.04 5.88 -1.90
N THR A 9 -10.34 5.73 -1.61
CA THR A 9 -10.87 5.90 -0.26
C THR A 9 -10.29 4.88 0.71
N LEU A 10 -10.21 3.61 0.32
CA LEU A 10 -9.65 2.56 1.17
C LEU A 10 -8.16 2.77 1.43
N LEU A 11 -7.41 3.21 0.42
CA LEU A 11 -5.98 3.51 0.55
C LEU A 11 -5.75 4.71 1.47
N ASP A 12 -6.55 5.77 1.34
CA ASP A 12 -6.50 6.94 2.23
C ASP A 12 -6.81 6.57 3.69
N GLN A 13 -7.81 5.71 3.91
CA GLN A 13 -8.10 5.16 5.24
C GLN A 13 -6.92 4.36 5.80
N PHE A 14 -6.32 3.50 4.99
CA PHE A 14 -5.17 2.70 5.40
C PHE A 14 -3.97 3.59 5.78
N MET A 15 -3.64 4.58 4.94
CA MET A 15 -2.57 5.54 5.18
C MET A 15 -2.82 6.41 6.41
N THR A 16 -4.08 6.77 6.67
CA THR A 16 -4.48 7.49 7.88
C THR A 16 -4.25 6.64 9.13
N GLU A 17 -4.62 5.36 9.11
CA GLU A 17 -4.38 4.43 10.22
C GLU A 17 -2.88 4.23 10.47
N LEU A 18 -2.07 4.04 9.42
CA LEU A 18 -0.61 3.99 9.56
C LEU A 18 -0.05 5.28 10.17
N SER A 19 -0.52 6.44 9.72
CA SER A 19 -0.06 7.75 10.23
C SER A 19 -0.42 7.96 11.70
N ARG A 20 -1.54 7.37 12.18
CA ARG A 20 -1.92 7.36 13.59
C ARG A 20 -1.04 6.44 14.43
N LEU A 21 -0.67 5.28 13.88
CA LEU A 21 0.24 4.33 14.55
C LEU A 21 1.68 4.87 14.63
N PHE A 22 2.09 5.65 13.63
CA PHE A 22 3.45 6.18 13.51
C PHE A 22 3.45 7.70 13.35
N PRO A 23 3.00 8.46 14.37
CA PRO A 23 2.87 9.91 14.29
C PRO A 23 4.22 10.64 14.18
N GLY A 24 5.34 9.97 14.46
CA GLY A 24 6.70 10.50 14.26
C GLY A 24 7.21 10.39 12.82
N ASP A 25 6.55 9.60 11.96
CA ASP A 25 7.07 9.26 10.64
C ASP A 25 6.73 10.34 9.60
N SER A 26 7.68 11.25 9.35
CA SER A 26 7.50 12.32 8.36
C SER A 26 7.42 11.80 6.93
N GLN A 27 8.14 10.73 6.60
CA GLN A 27 8.16 10.16 5.26
C GLN A 27 6.80 9.54 4.90
N LEU A 28 6.19 8.82 5.84
CA LEU A 28 4.83 8.28 5.69
C LEU A 28 3.80 9.39 5.42
N ARG A 29 3.86 10.50 6.18
CA ARG A 29 2.97 11.66 5.98
C ARG A 29 3.19 12.33 4.62
N THR A 30 4.44 12.47 4.22
CA THR A 30 4.79 13.02 2.90
C THR A 30 4.22 12.14 1.79
N TYR A 31 4.39 10.82 1.89
CA TYR A 31 3.84 9.89 0.90
C TYR A 31 2.30 9.91 0.88
N HIS A 32 1.64 9.96 2.04
CA HIS A 32 0.18 10.09 2.12
C HIS A 32 -0.33 11.34 1.40
N THR A 33 0.33 12.48 1.64
CA THR A 33 0.01 13.75 0.98
C THR A 33 0.22 13.65 -0.53
N PHE A 34 1.34 13.07 -0.96
CA PHE A 34 1.64 12.83 -2.37
C PHE A 34 0.60 11.94 -3.05
N ALA A 35 0.24 10.82 -2.42
CA ALA A 35 -0.76 9.88 -2.92
C ALA A 35 -2.12 10.57 -3.12
N ASN A 36 -2.56 11.35 -2.13
CA ASN A 36 -3.81 12.11 -2.22
C ASN A 36 -3.77 13.17 -3.34
N GLY A 37 -2.65 13.87 -3.50
CA GLY A 37 -2.45 14.79 -4.63
C GLY A 37 -2.50 14.09 -5.98
N MET A 38 -1.84 12.94 -6.11
CA MET A 38 -1.83 12.16 -7.35
C MET A 38 -3.23 11.61 -7.69
N ALA A 39 -3.99 11.17 -6.70
CA ALA A 39 -5.38 10.75 -6.86
C ALA A 39 -6.30 11.88 -7.33
N ALA A 40 -6.04 13.12 -6.87
CA ALA A 40 -6.82 14.29 -7.28
C ALA A 40 -6.57 14.68 -8.74
N VAL A 41 -5.34 14.51 -9.23
CA VAL A 41 -4.97 14.82 -10.63
C VAL A 41 -5.37 13.70 -11.58
N GLN A 42 -5.00 12.45 -11.27
CA GLN A 42 -5.30 11.27 -12.07
C GLN A 42 -5.81 10.15 -11.14
N PRO A 43 -7.14 10.02 -10.95
CA PRO A 43 -7.71 9.11 -9.96
C PRO A 43 -7.28 7.65 -10.12
N SER A 44 -7.07 7.19 -11.35
CA SER A 44 -6.70 5.80 -11.65
C SER A 44 -5.19 5.50 -11.49
N SER A 45 -4.36 6.48 -11.18
CA SER A 45 -2.90 6.32 -11.11
C SER A 45 -2.49 5.34 -10.00
N LEU A 46 -3.00 5.55 -8.79
CA LEU A 46 -2.69 4.73 -7.60
C LEU A 46 -3.07 3.27 -7.80
N ILE A 47 -4.30 2.99 -8.26
CA ILE A 47 -4.75 1.60 -8.48
C ILE A 47 -3.96 0.90 -9.59
N ARG A 48 -3.60 1.62 -10.67
CA ARG A 48 -2.75 1.06 -11.72
C ARG A 48 -1.36 0.71 -11.18
N TYR A 49 -0.81 1.59 -10.35
CA TYR A 49 0.49 1.40 -9.76
C TYR A 49 0.53 0.25 -8.76
N PHE A 50 -0.49 0.19 -7.90
CA PHE A 50 -0.70 -0.89 -6.95
C PHE A 50 -0.88 -2.24 -7.67
N ARG A 51 -1.62 -2.27 -8.77
CA ARG A 51 -1.76 -3.49 -9.60
C ARG A 51 -0.41 -3.95 -10.14
N ALA A 52 0.43 -3.04 -10.64
CA ALA A 52 1.73 -3.41 -11.20
C ALA A 52 2.70 -3.96 -10.14
N THR A 53 2.66 -3.41 -8.92
CA THR A 53 3.69 -3.65 -7.89
C THR A 53 3.27 -4.63 -6.80
N VAL A 54 1.97 -4.68 -6.46
CA VAL A 54 1.46 -5.43 -5.31
C VAL A 54 0.62 -6.65 -5.71
N LEU A 55 -0.15 -6.56 -6.81
CA LEU A 55 -1.00 -7.67 -7.24
C LEU A 55 -0.26 -9.00 -7.52
N PRO A 56 1.00 -9.00 -8.03
CA PRO A 56 1.78 -10.23 -8.15
C PRO A 56 1.97 -10.98 -6.83
N TYR A 57 1.86 -10.29 -5.69
CA TYR A 57 2.00 -10.86 -4.35
C TYR A 57 0.66 -11.19 -3.68
N LYS A 58 -0.43 -11.27 -4.46
CA LYS A 58 -1.77 -11.59 -3.96
C LYS A 58 -1.78 -12.83 -3.07
N SER A 59 -1.19 -13.94 -3.52
CA SER A 59 -1.22 -15.20 -2.78
C SER A 59 -0.57 -15.10 -1.41
N GLN A 60 0.50 -14.30 -1.29
CA GLN A 60 1.22 -14.04 -0.06
C GLN A 60 0.40 -13.12 0.86
N ILE A 61 -0.30 -12.13 0.29
CA ILE A 61 -1.21 -11.26 1.04
C ILE A 61 -2.40 -12.06 1.60
N GLU A 62 -2.99 -12.95 0.80
CA GLU A 62 -4.07 -13.84 1.24
C GLU A 62 -3.61 -14.80 2.34
N ALA A 63 -2.40 -15.35 2.22
CA ALA A 63 -1.78 -16.18 3.25
C ALA A 63 -1.27 -15.39 4.47
N ARG A 64 -1.36 -14.05 4.45
CA ARG A 64 -0.81 -13.14 5.46
C ARG A 64 0.70 -13.34 5.69
N ASP A 65 1.42 -13.69 4.63
CA ASP A 65 2.85 -13.93 4.66
C ASP A 65 3.62 -12.62 4.46
N ALA A 66 4.09 -12.00 5.54
CA ALA A 66 4.85 -10.75 5.46
C ALA A 66 6.22 -10.90 4.79
N GLN A 67 6.72 -12.13 4.57
CA GLN A 67 8.02 -12.34 3.95
C GLN A 67 8.11 -11.73 2.54
N PHE A 68 6.97 -11.59 1.83
CA PHE A 68 6.95 -11.04 0.48
C PHE A 68 7.48 -9.61 0.39
N PHE A 69 7.32 -8.78 1.43
CA PHE A 69 7.85 -7.41 1.46
C PHE A 69 9.03 -7.25 2.41
N LEU A 70 9.19 -8.15 3.40
CA LEU A 70 10.32 -8.10 4.32
C LEU A 70 11.64 -8.54 3.67
N ARG A 71 11.59 -9.55 2.79
CA ARG A 71 12.78 -10.04 2.07
C ARG A 71 12.97 -9.42 0.70
N LYS A 72 12.02 -8.59 0.29
CA LYS A 72 12.03 -7.96 -1.01
C LYS A 72 13.19 -6.99 -1.12
N ASP A 73 13.90 -7.11 -2.23
CA ASP A 73 14.83 -6.10 -2.70
C ASP A 73 14.10 -5.24 -3.73
N TYR A 74 13.89 -3.97 -3.42
CA TYR A 74 13.14 -3.05 -4.26
C TYR A 74 13.99 -2.43 -5.36
N THR A 75 15.29 -2.75 -5.45
CA THR A 75 16.20 -2.15 -6.45
C THR A 75 15.74 -2.35 -7.89
N GLU A 76 15.22 -3.53 -8.23
CA GLU A 76 14.77 -3.84 -9.59
C GLU A 76 13.48 -3.10 -9.96
N GLU A 77 12.53 -3.00 -9.03
CA GLU A 77 11.25 -2.32 -9.25
C GLU A 77 11.40 -0.80 -9.23
N MET A 78 12.31 -0.26 -8.42
CA MET A 78 12.69 1.15 -8.50
C MET A 78 13.30 1.49 -9.86
N ALA A 79 14.09 0.58 -10.45
CA ALA A 79 14.64 0.78 -11.78
C ALA A 79 13.58 0.68 -12.89
N ALA A 80 12.59 -0.20 -12.76
CA ALA A 80 11.57 -0.44 -13.79
C ALA A 80 10.37 0.52 -13.71
N HIS A 81 9.96 0.92 -12.50
CA HIS A 81 8.70 1.62 -12.24
C HIS A 81 8.88 2.91 -11.42
N GLY A 82 10.10 3.20 -10.95
CA GLY A 82 10.44 4.40 -10.19
C GLY A 82 10.22 4.27 -8.68
N THR A 83 9.25 3.47 -8.23
CA THR A 83 9.00 3.19 -6.80
C THR A 83 8.20 1.87 -6.59
N ASP A 84 7.79 1.52 -5.39
CA ASP A 84 6.84 0.44 -5.10
C ASP A 84 5.84 0.96 -4.07
N VAL A 85 4.56 0.58 -4.14
CA VAL A 85 3.56 1.11 -3.18
C VAL A 85 3.87 0.70 -1.75
N ILE A 86 4.25 -0.55 -1.53
CA ILE A 86 4.59 -1.10 -0.22
C ILE A 86 5.85 -0.43 0.33
N GLU A 87 6.85 -0.21 -0.51
CA GLU A 87 8.07 0.51 -0.14
C GLU A 87 7.78 1.99 0.16
N SER A 88 6.95 2.65 -0.65
CA SER A 88 6.57 4.04 -0.44
C SER A 88 5.78 4.24 0.86
N MET A 89 5.00 3.24 1.27
CA MET A 89 4.32 3.21 2.58
C MET A 89 5.25 2.80 3.72
N ARG A 90 6.50 2.45 3.42
CA ARG A 90 7.53 2.02 4.38
C ARG A 90 7.09 0.84 5.23
N LEU A 91 6.25 -0.03 4.68
CA LEU A 91 5.70 -1.15 5.46
C LEU A 91 6.80 -2.06 5.99
N LYS A 92 7.89 -2.26 5.24
CA LYS A 92 9.06 -3.03 5.68
C LYS A 92 9.68 -2.46 6.96
N ASP A 93 9.87 -1.14 7.02
CA ASP A 93 10.47 -0.45 8.18
C ASP A 93 9.53 -0.45 9.38
N LEU A 94 8.25 -0.22 9.13
CA LEU A 94 7.23 -0.08 10.18
C LEU A 94 6.85 -1.42 10.80
N TRP A 95 6.94 -2.52 10.03
CA TRP A 95 6.44 -3.84 10.40
C TRP A 95 6.95 -4.36 11.75
N CYS A 96 8.26 -4.21 12.01
CA CYS A 96 8.88 -4.70 13.24
C CYS A 96 8.39 -3.95 14.48
N SER A 97 7.96 -2.70 14.31
CA SER A 97 7.45 -1.83 15.38
C SER A 97 5.93 -1.94 15.57
N MET A 98 5.23 -2.70 14.70
CA MET A 98 3.79 -2.93 14.81
C MET A 98 3.46 -3.99 15.86
N SER A 99 2.39 -3.75 16.62
CA SER A 99 1.73 -4.80 17.41
C SER A 99 1.13 -5.89 16.51
N ASP A 100 0.88 -7.08 17.03
CA ASP A 100 0.24 -8.16 16.26
C ASP A 100 -1.16 -7.77 15.76
N GLN A 101 -1.89 -6.97 16.56
CA GLN A 101 -3.16 -6.41 16.13
C GLN A 101 -2.99 -5.45 14.94
N SER A 102 -1.99 -4.56 14.99
CA SER A 102 -1.70 -3.63 13.88
C SER A 102 -1.28 -4.37 12.61
N LYS A 103 -0.48 -5.45 12.74
CA LYS A 103 -0.10 -6.33 11.63
C LYS A 103 -1.32 -7.02 11.02
N HIS A 104 -2.23 -7.52 11.87
CA HIS A 104 -3.50 -8.10 11.43
C HIS A 104 -4.31 -7.10 10.60
N THR A 105 -4.55 -5.90 11.15
CA THR A 105 -5.28 -4.83 10.48
C THR A 105 -4.61 -4.42 9.15
N THR A 106 -3.28 -4.36 9.12
CA THR A 106 -2.51 -4.07 7.91
C THR A 106 -2.82 -5.08 6.79
N PHE A 107 -2.83 -6.38 7.10
CA PHE A 107 -3.21 -7.40 6.12
C PHE A 107 -4.67 -7.31 5.68
N GLU A 108 -5.60 -6.91 6.55
CA GLU A 108 -7.00 -6.71 6.16
C GLU A 108 -7.15 -5.58 5.13
N TYR A 109 -6.40 -4.48 5.29
CA TYR A 109 -6.37 -3.41 4.30
C TYR A 109 -5.75 -3.89 2.99
N LEU A 110 -4.59 -4.55 3.03
CA LEU A 110 -3.93 -5.07 1.84
C LEU A 110 -4.83 -6.05 1.07
N HIS A 111 -5.50 -6.96 1.76
CA HIS A 111 -6.43 -7.90 1.15
C HIS A 111 -7.58 -7.19 0.43
N LYS A 112 -8.24 -6.23 1.09
CA LYS A 112 -9.33 -5.44 0.49
C LYS A 112 -8.84 -4.60 -0.70
N LEU A 113 -7.65 -4.01 -0.62
CA LEU A 113 -7.03 -3.25 -1.72
C LEU A 113 -6.73 -4.17 -2.92
N VAL A 114 -6.19 -5.36 -2.69
CA VAL A 114 -5.96 -6.38 -3.72
C VAL A 114 -7.28 -6.76 -4.40
N SER A 115 -8.34 -7.04 -3.63
CA SER A 115 -9.65 -7.37 -4.21
C SER A 115 -10.19 -6.27 -5.14
N LEU A 116 -10.05 -5.00 -4.74
CA LEU A 116 -10.45 -3.87 -5.59
C LEU A 116 -9.56 -3.71 -6.82
N ALA A 117 -8.25 -3.94 -6.67
CA ALA A 117 -7.27 -3.88 -7.74
C ALA A 117 -7.49 -4.96 -8.80
N GLU A 118 -7.96 -6.15 -8.42
CA GLU A 118 -8.33 -7.23 -9.35
C GLU A 118 -9.57 -6.92 -10.17
N LEU A 119 -10.58 -6.31 -9.53
CA LEU A 119 -11.84 -5.98 -10.20
C LEU A 119 -11.69 -4.84 -11.22
N HIS A 120 -10.67 -4.01 -11.05
CA HIS A 120 -10.37 -2.93 -11.99
C HIS A 120 -9.60 -3.50 -13.19
N THR A 121 -10.27 -3.84 -14.29
CA THR A 121 -9.62 -4.28 -15.56
C THR A 121 -8.94 -3.12 -16.27
#